data_AF-A0A212D2X8-F1
#
_entry.id   AF-A0A212D2X8-F1
#
_cell.length_a   1.000
_cell.length_b   1.000
_cell.length_c   1.000
_cell.angle_alpha   90.00
_cell.angle_beta   90.00
_cell.angle_gamma   90.00
#
_symmetry.space_group_name_H-M   'P 1'
#
loop_
_entity.id
_entity.type
_entity.pdbx_description
1 polymer ?
#
loop_
_entity_poly.entity_id
_entity_poly.type
_entity_poly.pdbx_seq_one_letter_code
_entity_poly.pdbx_strand_id
1 'polypeptide(L)'
;MFLLCAVKVPEAVSDMLTSEFHHPETVQRLNAVLKFHTLWRFRYQKSFSARAVSRSHQRAEHILKNLQQEEEKKRLGREASLITAIPITQEACYEPTCTPNSEPEEEVEEVTNLASRRLSVSPSCTSSTSHRNYSFRRGSVWSVRSAVSAEDEEHTTEHTPNHHVPQPPQAVFPACICAAVLPIVHLMEDGEVREDGVAVSAVAQQVLWNCLIEDPSTVLRHFLEKLTISNRQVGLIMYFVRTPCEWGMDAISATLTFLWEVVGYVEGLFFKDLKQTMKKEQCEVKLLVTASMPGTKTLVVHGQNECDIPTQLPVHEDTQFEALLKECLEFFNIPESQSTHYFLMDKRWNLIHYNKTYVRDIYPFRRSVSPQLNLVHMHPEKGQELIQKQVFTRKLEEVGRVLFLISLTQKIPTAHKQSHVSMLQEDLLRLPSFPRSAIDAEFSLFSDPQGIRKEGFPLLGIFSWPTGKELFGLDTLQKSLWIQLLEEMFLGMPSEFPWGDEIMLFLNVFNGALILHPEDSALLRQYAATVINSAVHFNHLFSLSGYQWILPTMLQ
;
A
#
# COMPACT_ATOMS: atom_id res chain seq x y z
N MET A 1 16.73 -27.42 23.07
CA MET A 1 18.03 -26.76 23.33
C MET A 1 18.26 -25.61 22.35
N PHE A 2 18.45 -25.92 21.06
CA PHE A 2 18.56 -25.03 19.89
C PHE A 2 18.28 -23.53 20.10
N LEU A 3 17.02 -23.12 20.33
CA LEU A 3 16.61 -21.70 20.46
C LEU A 3 17.40 -20.89 21.51
N LEU A 4 17.99 -21.55 22.52
CA LEU A 4 18.85 -20.89 23.53
C LEU A 4 20.30 -20.78 23.07
N CYS A 5 20.78 -21.74 22.26
CA CYS A 5 22.08 -21.65 21.58
C CYS A 5 22.04 -20.56 20.50
N ALA A 6 20.95 -20.48 19.74
CA ALA A 6 20.68 -19.47 18.72
C ALA A 6 20.76 -18.02 19.21
N VAL A 7 20.52 -17.78 20.51
CA VAL A 7 20.65 -16.46 21.15
C VAL A 7 22.05 -16.23 21.75
N LYS A 8 22.75 -17.30 22.17
CA LYS A 8 24.08 -17.19 22.82
C LYS A 8 25.27 -17.32 21.87
N VAL A 9 25.10 -18.02 20.75
CA VAL A 9 26.11 -18.31 19.73
C VAL A 9 25.44 -18.28 18.34
N PRO A 10 24.94 -17.12 17.89
CA PRO A 10 24.11 -17.03 16.69
C PRO A 10 24.81 -17.48 15.41
N GLU A 11 26.11 -17.21 15.28
CA GLU A 11 26.93 -17.53 14.10
C GLU A 11 27.02 -19.05 13.88
N ALA A 12 27.59 -19.80 14.82
CA ALA A 12 27.74 -21.26 14.70
C ALA A 12 26.40 -21.99 14.53
N VAL A 13 25.29 -21.44 15.04
CA VAL A 13 23.94 -22.00 14.83
C VAL A 13 23.39 -21.65 13.45
N SER A 14 23.71 -20.47 12.91
CA SER A 14 23.41 -20.08 11.53
C SER A 14 24.20 -20.92 10.51
N ASP A 15 25.48 -21.18 10.79
CA ASP A 15 26.33 -22.02 9.93
C ASP A 15 25.82 -23.47 9.91
N MET A 16 25.49 -24.03 11.07
CA MET A 16 24.92 -25.37 11.21
C MET A 16 23.58 -25.50 10.45
N LEU A 17 22.69 -24.51 10.56
CA LEU A 17 21.46 -24.45 9.74
C LEU A 17 21.79 -24.44 8.25
N THR A 18 22.71 -23.56 7.84
CA THR A 18 23.10 -23.39 6.43
C THR A 18 23.70 -24.68 5.86
N SER A 19 24.50 -25.42 6.64
CA SER A 19 25.04 -26.71 6.22
C SER A 19 23.97 -27.80 6.03
N GLU A 20 22.93 -27.85 6.89
CA GLU A 20 21.85 -28.83 6.72
C GLU A 20 20.97 -28.53 5.49
N PHE A 21 20.75 -27.24 5.18
CA PHE A 21 20.05 -26.86 3.96
C PHE A 21 20.83 -27.18 2.68
N HIS A 22 22.17 -27.26 2.71
CA HIS A 22 23.00 -27.61 1.56
C HIS A 22 23.46 -29.07 1.55
N HIS A 23 22.83 -29.95 2.34
CA HIS A 23 23.22 -31.35 2.44
C HIS A 23 22.97 -32.12 1.11
N PRO A 24 23.91 -32.96 0.62
CA PRO A 24 23.77 -33.64 -0.67
C PRO A 24 22.55 -34.58 -0.74
N GLU A 25 22.13 -35.18 0.37
CA GLU A 25 20.97 -36.06 0.45
C GLU A 25 19.65 -35.29 0.57
N THR A 26 18.75 -35.48 -0.41
CA THR A 26 17.41 -34.86 -0.51
C THR A 26 16.58 -34.98 0.76
N VAL A 27 16.62 -36.14 1.42
CA VAL A 27 15.86 -36.44 2.64
C VAL A 27 16.31 -35.55 3.80
N GLN A 28 17.60 -35.23 3.88
CA GLN A 28 18.12 -34.36 4.94
C GLN A 28 17.76 -32.89 4.70
N ARG A 29 17.74 -32.41 3.45
CA ARG A 29 17.27 -31.05 3.12
C ARG A 29 15.78 -30.87 3.44
N LEU A 30 14.94 -31.84 3.09
CA LEU A 30 13.53 -31.90 3.52
C LEU A 30 13.39 -31.83 5.05
N ASN A 31 14.16 -32.66 5.76
CA ASN A 31 14.15 -32.67 7.22
C ASN A 31 14.66 -31.33 7.80
N ALA A 32 15.63 -30.65 7.19
CA ALA A 32 16.11 -29.33 7.60
C ALA A 32 15.01 -28.26 7.51
N VAL A 33 14.23 -28.25 6.41
CA VAL A 33 13.08 -27.34 6.24
C VAL A 33 11.97 -27.59 7.28
N LEU A 34 11.70 -28.86 7.61
CA LEU A 34 10.71 -29.22 8.64
C LEU A 34 11.21 -28.95 10.08
N LYS A 35 12.50 -29.18 10.36
CA LYS A 35 13.18 -28.74 11.60
C LYS A 35 13.04 -27.22 11.76
N PHE A 36 13.30 -26.46 10.69
CA PHE A 36 13.13 -25.01 10.69
C PHE A 36 11.69 -24.58 10.96
N HIS A 37 10.68 -25.15 10.28
CA HIS A 37 9.28 -24.79 10.54
C HIS A 37 8.88 -25.04 12.00
N THR A 38 9.40 -26.12 12.59
CA THR A 38 9.23 -26.43 14.02
C THR A 38 9.89 -25.38 14.92
N LEU A 39 11.10 -24.94 14.60
CA LEU A 39 11.80 -23.86 15.33
C LEU A 39 11.08 -22.51 15.19
N TRP A 40 10.55 -22.21 14.00
CA TRP A 40 9.74 -21.02 13.73
C TRP A 40 8.47 -21.03 14.59
N ARG A 41 7.70 -22.11 14.57
CA ARG A 41 6.43 -22.24 15.32
C ARG A 41 6.61 -22.08 16.84
N PHE A 42 7.80 -22.38 17.36
CA PHE A 42 8.16 -22.20 18.78
C PHE A 42 9.07 -20.99 19.07
N ARG A 43 9.28 -20.08 18.10
CA ARG A 43 10.22 -18.94 18.21
C ARG A 43 10.02 -18.05 19.44
N TYR A 44 8.77 -17.83 19.86
CA TYR A 44 8.41 -17.01 21.02
C TYR A 44 8.35 -17.77 22.36
N GLN A 45 8.53 -19.10 22.38
CA GLN A 45 8.21 -19.94 23.54
C GLN A 45 9.30 -19.92 24.64
N LYS A 46 10.05 -18.81 24.79
CA LYS A 46 11.23 -18.70 25.66
C LYS A 46 11.35 -17.44 26.53
N SER A 47 10.32 -17.10 27.27
CA SER A 47 10.44 -16.28 28.49
C SER A 47 11.04 -17.07 29.68
N PHE A 48 12.22 -17.68 29.49
CA PHE A 48 12.93 -18.46 30.54
C PHE A 48 13.60 -17.57 31.60
N SER A 49 12.81 -16.73 32.27
CA SER A 49 13.12 -16.35 33.64
C SER A 49 12.81 -17.54 34.54
N ALA A 50 13.78 -18.01 35.32
CA ALA A 50 13.58 -19.05 36.33
C ALA A 50 12.83 -18.49 37.55
N ARG A 51 11.61 -17.97 37.33
CA ARG A 51 10.73 -17.51 38.41
C ARG A 51 10.17 -18.74 39.14
N ALA A 52 10.76 -19.02 40.29
CA ALA A 52 9.92 -19.37 41.45
C ALA A 52 8.78 -18.34 41.53
N VAL A 53 7.54 -18.79 41.74
CA VAL A 53 6.34 -17.94 41.62
C VAL A 53 6.31 -16.90 42.74
N SER A 54 6.98 -15.78 42.50
CA SER A 54 7.00 -14.65 43.41
C SER A 54 5.59 -14.08 43.54
N ARG A 55 5.20 -13.75 44.78
CA ARG A 55 3.92 -13.11 45.12
C ARG A 55 3.66 -11.82 44.31
N SER A 56 4.72 -11.19 43.78
CA SER A 56 4.62 -10.07 42.84
C SER A 56 3.92 -10.44 41.52
N HIS A 57 4.23 -11.60 40.93
CA HIS A 57 3.63 -12.03 39.66
C HIS A 57 2.15 -12.39 39.81
N GLN A 58 1.78 -13.08 40.90
CA GLN A 58 0.38 -13.36 41.24
C GLN A 58 -0.42 -12.08 41.49
N ARG A 59 0.18 -11.07 42.15
CA ARG A 59 -0.43 -9.73 42.29
C ARG A 59 -0.61 -9.04 40.95
N ALA A 60 0.37 -9.10 40.05
CA ALA A 60 0.27 -8.51 38.72
C ALA A 60 -0.84 -9.17 37.88
N GLU A 61 -0.95 -10.50 37.87
CA GLU A 61 -2.06 -11.19 37.19
C GLU A 61 -3.41 -10.88 37.83
N HIS A 62 -3.50 -10.76 39.15
CA HIS A 62 -4.75 -10.42 39.82
C HIS A 62 -5.18 -8.97 39.50
N ILE A 63 -4.24 -8.03 39.41
CA ILE A 63 -4.53 -6.66 38.96
C ILE A 63 -4.99 -6.67 37.50
N LEU A 64 -4.31 -7.42 36.62
CA LEU A 64 -4.64 -7.46 35.19
C LEU A 64 -6.01 -8.14 34.95
N LYS A 65 -6.34 -9.20 35.69
CA LYS A 65 -7.69 -9.81 35.70
C LYS A 65 -8.75 -8.87 36.25
N ASN A 66 -8.47 -8.10 37.31
CA ASN A 66 -9.40 -7.09 37.82
C ASN A 66 -9.66 -5.99 36.76
N LEU A 67 -8.62 -5.51 36.07
CA LEU A 67 -8.76 -4.52 35.00
C LEU A 67 -9.56 -5.07 33.82
N GLN A 68 -9.30 -6.31 33.39
CA GLN A 68 -10.09 -6.99 32.34
C GLN A 68 -11.56 -7.17 32.77
N GLN A 69 -11.82 -7.54 34.02
CA GLN A 69 -13.20 -7.63 34.55
C GLN A 69 -13.87 -6.26 34.67
N GLU A 70 -13.14 -5.19 34.97
CA GLU A 70 -13.68 -3.83 35.01
C GLU A 70 -13.96 -3.30 33.59
N GLU A 71 -13.10 -3.59 32.62
CA GLU A 71 -13.30 -3.26 31.21
C GLU A 71 -14.41 -4.08 30.56
N GLU A 72 -14.51 -5.37 30.87
CA GLU A 72 -15.64 -6.21 30.46
C GLU A 72 -16.95 -5.77 31.15
N LYS A 73 -16.91 -5.36 32.42
CA LYS A 73 -18.07 -4.72 33.08
C LYS A 73 -18.44 -3.38 32.43
N LYS A 74 -17.47 -2.62 31.90
CA LYS A 74 -17.72 -1.42 31.08
C LYS A 74 -18.17 -1.76 29.65
N ARG A 75 -17.82 -2.93 29.10
CA ARG A 75 -18.34 -3.43 27.81
C ARG A 75 -19.79 -3.86 27.98
N LEU A 76 -20.07 -4.76 28.92
CA LEU A 76 -21.43 -5.17 29.34
C LEU A 76 -22.27 -3.96 29.80
N GLY A 77 -21.67 -2.97 30.43
CA GLY A 77 -22.34 -1.72 30.80
C GLY A 77 -22.68 -0.81 29.61
N ARG A 78 -21.96 -0.90 28.48
CA ARG A 78 -22.32 -0.26 27.20
C ARG A 78 -23.35 -1.10 26.45
N GLU A 79 -23.19 -2.43 26.44
CA GLU A 79 -24.09 -3.40 25.79
C GLU A 79 -25.48 -3.46 26.46
N ALA A 80 -25.56 -3.24 27.79
CA ALA A 80 -26.80 -3.16 28.55
C ALA A 80 -27.34 -1.72 28.73
N SER A 81 -26.62 -0.70 28.24
CA SER A 81 -27.14 0.66 28.19
C SER A 81 -28.04 0.80 26.97
N LEU A 82 -29.35 0.95 27.20
CA LEU A 82 -30.35 1.22 26.15
C LEU A 82 -30.26 2.68 25.64
N ILE A 83 -29.08 3.06 25.16
CA ILE A 83 -28.88 4.24 24.32
C ILE A 83 -29.19 3.81 22.88
N THR A 84 -30.42 4.10 22.46
CA THR A 84 -30.89 4.13 21.06
C THR A 84 -30.57 2.91 20.20
N ALA A 85 -31.49 1.94 20.13
CA ALA A 85 -31.47 0.85 19.15
C ALA A 85 -31.87 1.31 17.73
N ILE A 86 -31.24 2.38 17.24
CA ILE A 86 -31.44 2.98 15.92
C ILE A 86 -30.09 2.94 15.19
N PRO A 87 -29.98 2.32 14.00
CA PRO A 87 -28.75 2.38 13.21
C PRO A 87 -28.42 3.81 12.78
N ILE A 88 -27.14 4.19 12.82
CA ILE A 88 -26.65 5.54 12.46
C ILE A 88 -27.10 5.97 11.04
N THR A 89 -27.31 5.02 10.14
CA THR A 89 -27.87 5.25 8.80
C THR A 89 -29.29 5.83 8.78
N GLN A 90 -30.02 5.77 9.90
CA GLN A 90 -31.41 6.23 10.00
C GLN A 90 -31.54 7.63 10.60
N GLU A 91 -30.59 8.07 11.45
CA GLU A 91 -30.51 9.47 11.91
C GLU A 91 -30.06 10.42 10.79
N ALA A 92 -29.29 9.93 9.82
CA ALA A 92 -28.81 10.70 8.67
C ALA A 92 -29.90 11.10 7.65
N CYS A 93 -31.13 10.59 7.77
CA CYS A 93 -32.21 10.79 6.80
C CYS A 93 -33.29 11.81 7.23
N TYR A 94 -33.01 12.64 8.25
CA TYR A 94 -33.98 13.63 8.74
C TYR A 94 -33.88 14.97 7.99
N GLU A 95 -34.68 15.14 6.93
CA GLU A 95 -34.89 16.46 6.32
C GLU A 95 -35.79 17.34 7.22
N PRO A 96 -35.36 18.56 7.59
CA PRO A 96 -36.19 19.50 8.34
C PRO A 96 -37.15 20.25 7.41
N THR A 97 -38.30 19.66 7.07
CA THR A 97 -39.33 20.30 6.26
C THR A 97 -40.06 21.41 7.03
N CYS A 98 -39.69 22.67 6.76
CA CYS A 98 -40.37 23.86 7.28
C CYS A 98 -41.58 24.27 6.41
N THR A 99 -42.81 24.06 6.89
CA THR A 99 -44.02 24.81 6.47
C THR A 99 -44.97 25.03 7.66
N PRO A 100 -45.80 26.10 7.68
CA PRO A 100 -46.46 26.57 8.91
C PRO A 100 -47.94 26.14 9.09
N ASN A 101 -48.33 26.08 10.37
CA ASN A 101 -49.66 26.21 11.01
C ASN A 101 -50.94 25.70 10.31
N SER A 102 -51.67 24.83 11.03
CA SER A 102 -53.13 24.96 11.26
C SER A 102 -53.54 24.22 12.54
N GLU A 103 -53.93 24.94 13.59
CA GLU A 103 -54.84 24.47 14.67
C GLU A 103 -56.29 24.52 14.14
N PRO A 104 -57.31 23.79 14.66
CA PRO A 104 -57.84 23.86 16.06
C PRO A 104 -58.30 22.47 16.63
N GLU A 105 -58.87 22.24 17.83
CA GLU A 105 -59.13 23.00 19.10
C GLU A 105 -59.42 22.01 20.27
N GLU A 106 -59.93 22.50 21.42
CA GLU A 106 -60.36 21.81 22.66
C GLU A 106 -59.19 21.30 23.54
N GLU A 107 -58.70 22.01 24.58
CA GLU A 107 -59.35 22.61 25.78
C GLU A 107 -60.08 21.56 26.65
N VAL A 108 -60.03 21.53 27.99
CA VAL A 108 -60.04 22.53 29.10
C VAL A 108 -59.23 21.91 30.28
N GLU A 109 -58.59 22.55 31.29
CA GLU A 109 -58.46 23.90 31.92
C GLU A 109 -56.93 24.08 32.28
N GLU A 110 -56.26 25.20 32.62
CA GLU A 110 -56.55 26.50 33.26
C GLU A 110 -56.96 26.46 34.77
N VAL A 111 -56.69 27.43 35.67
CA VAL A 111 -55.75 28.57 35.67
C VAL A 111 -55.00 28.61 37.03
N THR A 112 -53.70 28.94 37.08
CA THR A 112 -53.20 30.12 37.85
C THR A 112 -51.69 30.37 37.70
N ASN A 113 -51.40 31.32 36.81
CA ASN A 113 -50.40 32.41 36.92
C ASN A 113 -49.99 32.80 38.37
N LEU A 114 -48.83 33.40 38.67
CA LEU A 114 -47.91 34.22 37.84
C LEU A 114 -46.56 34.42 38.57
N ALA A 115 -45.40 34.34 37.88
CA ALA A 115 -44.18 35.13 38.20
C ALA A 115 -42.99 34.77 37.26
N SER A 116 -42.69 35.65 36.31
CA SER A 116 -41.51 35.51 35.44
C SER A 116 -40.21 36.03 36.09
N ARG A 117 -39.05 35.45 35.73
CA ARG A 117 -37.74 36.13 35.83
C ARG A 117 -36.75 35.65 34.77
N ARG A 118 -35.83 36.54 34.41
CA ARG A 118 -35.01 36.51 33.19
C ARG A 118 -33.52 36.57 33.55
N LEU A 119 -32.69 35.97 32.68
CA LEU A 119 -31.31 36.35 32.33
C LEU A 119 -30.16 36.27 33.37
N SER A 120 -29.02 35.82 32.83
CA SER A 120 -27.64 36.31 33.03
C SER A 120 -26.91 36.11 34.37
N VAL A 121 -25.63 35.74 34.28
CA VAL A 121 -24.44 36.57 34.61
C VAL A 121 -23.19 35.69 34.64
N SER A 122 -22.11 36.11 33.97
CA SER A 122 -20.76 35.59 34.19
C SER A 122 -20.03 36.44 35.23
N PRO A 123 -19.27 35.85 36.16
CA PRO A 123 -18.17 36.57 36.79
C PRO A 123 -16.83 35.81 36.79
N SER A 124 -15.75 36.58 36.79
CA SER A 124 -14.36 36.10 36.73
C SER A 124 -13.70 36.08 38.12
N CYS A 125 -12.68 35.22 38.26
CA CYS A 125 -11.45 35.38 39.05
C CYS A 125 -11.48 36.11 40.42
N THR A 126 -11.09 35.39 41.47
CA THR A 126 -10.22 35.92 42.54
C THR A 126 -9.04 34.96 42.80
N SER A 127 -7.98 35.44 43.45
CA SER A 127 -6.64 34.82 43.41
C SER A 127 -6.04 34.56 44.80
N SER A 128 -4.96 33.75 44.83
CA SER A 128 -3.99 33.75 45.93
C SER A 128 -2.59 33.38 45.44
N THR A 129 -1.63 34.24 45.78
CA THR A 129 -0.29 34.33 45.19
C THR A 129 0.73 33.40 45.86
N SER A 130 1.63 32.80 45.08
CA SER A 130 3.05 32.70 45.47
C SER A 130 3.95 32.59 44.22
N HIS A 131 5.23 32.95 44.35
CA HIS A 131 6.13 33.18 43.22
C HIS A 131 7.18 32.07 43.04
N ARG A 132 7.53 31.72 41.79
CA ARG A 132 8.81 32.16 41.18
C ARG A 132 8.93 31.77 39.70
N ASN A 133 9.74 32.54 38.98
CA ASN A 133 10.05 32.35 37.56
C ASN A 133 11.06 31.20 37.37
N TYR A 134 11.12 30.62 36.17
CA TYR A 134 12.28 30.83 35.31
C TYR A 134 11.96 30.57 33.83
N SER A 135 12.73 31.22 32.95
CA SER A 135 12.63 31.12 31.49
C SER A 135 13.45 29.96 30.92
N PHE A 136 13.03 29.41 29.78
CA PHE A 136 13.95 28.73 28.85
C PHE A 136 13.94 29.40 27.46
N ARG A 137 15.11 29.94 27.07
CA ARG A 137 15.44 30.22 25.67
C ARG A 137 16.19 29.02 25.08
N ARG A 138 16.21 28.95 23.74
CA ARG A 138 17.07 28.08 22.91
C ARG A 138 18.46 27.84 23.51
N GLY A 139 18.94 26.59 23.43
CA GLY A 139 20.29 26.20 23.84
C GLY A 139 20.65 24.77 23.42
N SER A 140 20.79 24.51 22.12
CA SER A 140 21.10 23.19 21.56
C SER A 140 22.61 22.96 21.39
N VAL A 141 23.24 22.17 22.28
CA VAL A 141 24.56 21.54 22.05
C VAL A 141 24.65 20.17 22.77
N TRP A 142 24.45 19.08 22.03
CA TRP A 142 24.93 17.72 22.37
C TRP A 142 25.48 17.13 21.06
N SER A 143 26.70 17.49 20.65
CA SER A 143 27.99 16.95 21.14
C SER A 143 28.29 15.57 20.53
N VAL A 144 28.99 15.60 19.40
CA VAL A 144 29.55 14.42 18.72
C VAL A 144 30.81 13.97 19.46
N ARG A 145 30.93 12.67 19.77
CA ARG A 145 32.23 11.99 19.84
C ARG A 145 32.15 10.58 19.27
N SER A 146 33.01 10.32 18.29
CA SER A 146 33.49 8.99 17.94
C SER A 146 34.98 9.06 17.59
N ALA A 147 35.75 8.18 18.23
CA ALA A 147 37.08 7.69 17.87
C ALA A 147 38.34 8.60 17.99
N VAL A 148 39.43 7.88 18.32
CA VAL A 148 40.88 8.12 18.10
C VAL A 148 41.71 8.80 19.22
N SER A 149 42.86 8.16 19.49
CA SER A 149 44.04 8.53 20.30
C SER A 149 43.97 8.61 21.83
N ALA A 150 44.41 7.50 22.45
CA ALA A 150 45.68 7.35 23.19
C ALA A 150 46.01 8.12 24.48
N GLU A 151 46.68 7.36 25.37
CA GLU A 151 47.64 7.72 26.44
C GLU A 151 47.14 8.26 27.81
N ASP A 152 47.78 7.67 28.83
CA ASP A 152 48.08 8.03 30.23
C ASP A 152 47.01 8.22 31.35
N GLU A 153 47.06 7.22 32.26
CA GLU A 153 47.22 7.26 33.73
C GLU A 153 46.16 7.76 34.75
N GLU A 154 46.13 6.95 35.84
CA GLU A 154 45.83 7.24 37.25
C GLU A 154 44.39 7.51 37.77
N HIS A 155 44.30 7.35 39.11
CA HIS A 155 43.08 7.18 39.88
C HIS A 155 42.29 8.47 40.15
N THR A 156 40.97 8.33 40.25
CA THR A 156 40.26 8.75 41.47
C THR A 156 38.94 8.00 41.63
N THR A 157 38.52 7.77 42.88
CA THR A 157 37.31 7.01 43.23
C THR A 157 36.21 7.92 43.73
N GLU A 158 35.00 7.83 43.19
CA GLU A 158 33.79 8.29 43.89
C GLU A 158 32.55 7.49 43.50
N HIS A 159 31.81 6.98 44.49
CA HIS A 159 30.61 6.17 44.29
C HIS A 159 29.36 7.05 44.22
N THR A 160 28.59 6.95 43.13
CA THR A 160 27.19 7.40 43.08
C THR A 160 26.27 6.24 42.67
N PRO A 161 25.17 5.98 43.40
CA PRO A 161 24.28 4.84 43.13
C PRO A 161 23.28 5.18 42.03
N ASN A 162 23.63 4.88 40.77
CA ASN A 162 22.68 5.01 39.66
C ASN A 162 21.49 4.06 39.85
N HIS A 163 20.28 4.63 39.95
CA HIS A 163 19.03 3.88 39.96
C HIS A 163 18.81 3.22 38.59
N HIS A 164 19.29 2.00 38.43
CA HIS A 164 19.06 1.20 37.23
C HIS A 164 17.57 0.81 37.16
N VAL A 165 16.80 1.56 36.37
CA VAL A 165 15.44 1.14 35.98
C VAL A 165 15.57 -0.22 35.28
N PRO A 166 14.89 -1.28 35.74
CA PRO A 166 14.88 -2.55 35.04
C PRO A 166 14.10 -2.37 33.73
N GLN A 167 14.78 -2.53 32.58
CA GLN A 167 14.07 -2.64 31.31
C GLN A 167 13.12 -3.85 31.36
N PRO A 168 11.91 -3.76 30.77
CA PRO A 168 11.07 -4.94 30.57
C PRO A 168 11.85 -5.96 29.73
N PRO A 169 11.76 -7.27 30.03
CA PRO A 169 12.51 -8.28 29.31
C PRO A 169 12.04 -8.35 27.85
N GLN A 170 12.84 -7.82 26.94
CA GLN A 170 12.61 -7.97 25.50
C GLN A 170 12.55 -9.46 25.15
N ALA A 171 11.58 -9.84 24.31
CA ALA A 171 11.50 -11.18 23.76
C ALA A 171 12.64 -11.35 22.74
N VAL A 172 13.76 -11.94 23.18
CA VAL A 172 14.98 -12.04 22.36
C VAL A 172 14.74 -12.99 21.19
N PHE A 173 14.45 -12.42 20.02
CA PHE A 173 14.28 -13.18 18.80
C PHE A 173 15.62 -13.79 18.35
N PRO A 174 15.71 -15.10 18.06
CA PRO A 174 16.98 -15.70 17.63
C PRO A 174 17.28 -15.39 16.16
N ALA A 175 18.21 -14.45 15.92
CA ALA A 175 18.51 -13.92 14.58
C ALA A 175 18.87 -14.99 13.52
N CYS A 176 19.47 -16.11 13.90
CA CYS A 176 19.78 -17.21 12.97
C CYS A 176 18.54 -17.86 12.34
N ILE A 177 17.35 -17.72 12.96
CA ILE A 177 16.08 -18.18 12.37
C ILE A 177 15.71 -17.28 11.19
N CYS A 178 15.87 -15.97 11.31
CA CYS A 178 15.67 -15.08 10.18
C CYS A 178 16.73 -15.29 9.09
N ALA A 179 17.99 -15.55 9.47
CA ALA A 179 19.06 -15.85 8.51
C ALA A 179 18.76 -17.10 7.65
N ALA A 180 18.08 -18.10 8.22
CA ALA A 180 17.67 -19.33 7.54
C ALA A 180 16.61 -19.14 6.44
N VAL A 181 15.92 -17.99 6.39
CA VAL A 181 14.91 -17.70 5.34
C VAL A 181 15.52 -17.75 3.94
N LEU A 182 16.77 -17.28 3.77
CA LEU A 182 17.43 -17.25 2.45
C LEU A 182 17.81 -18.64 1.91
N PRO A 183 18.45 -19.55 2.67
CA PRO A 183 18.58 -20.95 2.27
C PRO A 183 17.26 -21.61 1.87
N ILE A 184 16.17 -21.34 2.59
CA ILE A 184 14.85 -21.93 2.27
C ILE A 184 14.32 -21.42 0.93
N VAL A 185 14.53 -20.13 0.61
CA VAL A 185 14.22 -19.59 -0.73
C VAL A 185 15.06 -20.27 -1.83
N HIS A 186 16.26 -20.77 -1.54
CA HIS A 186 17.06 -21.51 -2.52
C HIS A 186 16.56 -22.95 -2.68
N LEU A 187 16.10 -23.56 -1.59
CA LEU A 187 15.42 -24.85 -1.64
C LEU A 187 14.05 -24.80 -2.34
N MET A 188 13.51 -23.63 -2.67
CA MET A 188 12.35 -23.52 -3.55
C MET A 188 12.66 -23.81 -5.03
N GLU A 189 13.93 -23.73 -5.44
CA GLU A 189 14.39 -24.11 -6.79
C GLU A 189 14.88 -25.58 -6.83
N ASP A 190 14.87 -26.27 -5.69
CA ASP A 190 15.27 -27.67 -5.56
C ASP A 190 14.16 -28.62 -6.05
N GLY A 191 14.32 -29.07 -7.29
CA GLY A 191 13.44 -30.01 -7.96
C GLY A 191 13.66 -31.48 -7.59
N GLU A 192 14.57 -31.82 -6.67
CA GLU A 192 14.72 -33.21 -6.22
C GLU A 192 13.49 -33.68 -5.42
N VAL A 193 13.21 -34.97 -5.52
CA VAL A 193 11.99 -35.60 -5.01
C VAL A 193 12.38 -36.83 -4.17
N ARG A 194 11.78 -36.95 -2.98
CA ARG A 194 11.93 -38.13 -2.12
C ARG A 194 11.11 -39.31 -2.67
N GLU A 195 11.44 -40.53 -2.25
CA GLU A 195 10.81 -41.79 -2.69
C GLU A 195 9.27 -41.84 -2.57
N ASP A 196 8.67 -40.98 -1.73
CA ASP A 196 7.23 -40.82 -1.55
C ASP A 196 6.57 -39.77 -2.46
N GLY A 197 7.32 -39.22 -3.42
CA GLY A 197 6.84 -38.20 -4.38
C GLY A 197 6.88 -36.76 -3.86
N VAL A 198 7.43 -36.51 -2.66
CA VAL A 198 7.50 -35.17 -2.07
C VAL A 198 8.76 -34.43 -2.54
N ALA A 199 8.57 -33.33 -3.28
CA ALA A 199 9.65 -32.46 -3.75
C ALA A 199 10.14 -31.51 -2.64
N VAL A 200 11.45 -31.21 -2.60
CA VAL A 200 12.03 -30.27 -1.62
C VAL A 200 11.43 -28.87 -1.78
N SER A 201 11.33 -28.40 -3.03
CA SER A 201 10.71 -27.13 -3.43
C SER A 201 9.29 -26.93 -2.93
N ALA A 202 8.43 -27.96 -3.02
CA ALA A 202 7.05 -27.87 -2.54
C ALA A 202 6.97 -27.68 -1.01
N VAL A 203 7.84 -28.35 -0.26
CA VAL A 203 7.90 -28.21 1.21
C VAL A 203 8.52 -26.88 1.62
N ALA A 204 9.56 -26.42 0.91
CA ALA A 204 10.15 -25.09 1.11
C ALA A 204 9.13 -23.96 0.85
N GLN A 205 8.35 -24.05 -0.23
CA GLN A 205 7.25 -23.15 -0.55
C GLN A 205 6.20 -23.10 0.58
N GLN A 206 5.67 -24.27 0.99
CA GLN A 206 4.65 -24.35 2.03
C GLN A 206 5.14 -23.81 3.38
N VAL A 207 6.38 -24.11 3.76
CA VAL A 207 6.96 -23.64 5.02
C VAL A 207 7.21 -22.13 4.99
N LEU A 208 7.75 -21.59 3.91
CA LEU A 208 7.95 -20.14 3.78
C LEU A 208 6.62 -19.39 3.78
N TRP A 209 5.61 -19.90 3.07
CA TRP A 209 4.25 -19.35 3.08
C TRP A 209 3.63 -19.34 4.48
N ASN A 210 3.73 -20.44 5.23
CA ASN A 210 3.28 -20.50 6.62
C ASN A 210 4.02 -19.48 7.50
N CYS A 211 5.32 -19.26 7.29
CA CYS A 211 6.08 -18.27 8.05
C CYS A 211 5.65 -16.83 7.73
N LEU A 212 5.40 -16.52 6.46
CA LEU A 212 4.88 -15.22 6.01
C LEU A 212 3.48 -14.93 6.59
N ILE A 213 2.62 -15.95 6.76
CA ILE A 213 1.33 -15.81 7.45
C ILE A 213 1.49 -15.64 8.97
N GLU A 214 2.38 -16.43 9.62
CA GLU A 214 2.50 -16.44 11.08
C GLU A 214 3.17 -15.18 11.69
N ASP A 215 4.10 -14.53 11.00
CA ASP A 215 4.69 -13.24 11.38
C ASP A 215 5.39 -12.62 10.15
N PRO A 216 4.66 -11.87 9.31
CA PRO A 216 5.22 -11.29 8.11
C PRO A 216 6.29 -10.23 8.43
N SER A 217 6.16 -9.50 9.54
CA SER A 217 7.04 -8.39 9.90
C SER A 217 8.49 -8.84 10.09
N THR A 218 8.68 -10.00 10.73
CA THR A 218 10.02 -10.52 11.06
C THR A 218 10.62 -11.31 9.90
N VAL A 219 9.80 -12.00 9.08
CA VAL A 219 10.27 -12.60 7.83
C VAL A 219 10.70 -11.51 6.86
N LEU A 220 9.83 -10.52 6.58
CA LEU A 220 10.13 -9.50 5.58
C LEU A 220 11.20 -8.51 6.02
N ARG A 221 11.36 -8.20 7.32
CA ARG A 221 12.52 -7.40 7.78
C ARG A 221 13.83 -8.03 7.29
N HIS A 222 14.05 -9.31 7.57
CA HIS A 222 15.29 -9.98 7.17
C HIS A 222 15.37 -10.31 5.69
N PHE A 223 14.24 -10.59 5.04
CA PHE A 223 14.18 -10.74 3.59
C PHE A 223 14.60 -9.43 2.89
N LEU A 224 14.09 -8.28 3.34
CA LEU A 224 14.42 -6.95 2.78
C LEU A 224 15.83 -6.48 3.15
N GLU A 225 16.29 -6.68 4.39
CA GLU A 225 17.68 -6.46 4.83
C GLU A 225 18.69 -7.28 4.01
N LYS A 226 18.28 -8.44 3.48
CA LYS A 226 19.14 -9.31 2.66
C LYS A 226 18.93 -9.13 1.16
N LEU A 227 17.78 -8.63 0.71
CA LEU A 227 17.54 -8.18 -0.67
C LEU A 227 18.43 -6.98 -1.03
N THR A 228 18.61 -6.03 -0.10
CA THR A 228 19.49 -4.86 -0.31
C THR A 228 20.97 -5.24 -0.31
N ILE A 229 21.38 -6.27 0.44
CA ILE A 229 22.80 -6.65 0.64
C ILE A 229 23.26 -7.79 -0.30
N SER A 230 22.45 -8.82 -0.56
CA SER A 230 22.89 -10.06 -1.23
C SER A 230 22.47 -10.11 -2.71
N ASN A 231 23.47 -9.94 -3.58
CA ASN A 231 23.34 -9.66 -5.01
C ASN A 231 22.91 -10.87 -5.89
N ARG A 232 22.08 -11.78 -5.35
CA ARG A 232 21.71 -13.05 -5.99
C ARG A 232 20.38 -13.66 -5.54
N GLN A 233 19.73 -13.12 -4.49
CA GLN A 233 18.68 -13.83 -3.74
C GLN A 233 17.31 -13.13 -3.82
N VAL A 234 17.04 -12.45 -4.94
CA VAL A 234 15.77 -11.76 -5.20
C VAL A 234 14.65 -12.75 -5.60
N GLY A 235 15.02 -14.02 -5.80
CA GLY A 235 14.26 -15.17 -6.29
C GLY A 235 12.74 -15.12 -6.10
N LEU A 236 12.21 -14.98 -4.89
CA LEU A 236 10.77 -15.11 -4.65
C LEU A 236 9.93 -14.04 -5.38
N ILE A 237 10.18 -12.76 -5.10
CA ILE A 237 9.49 -11.64 -5.76
C ILE A 237 9.95 -11.55 -7.21
N MET A 238 11.24 -11.82 -7.49
CA MET A 238 11.80 -11.91 -8.84
C MET A 238 11.07 -12.93 -9.72
N TYR A 239 10.67 -14.07 -9.18
CA TYR A 239 9.95 -15.13 -9.89
C TYR A 239 8.55 -14.65 -10.27
N PHE A 240 7.72 -14.20 -9.31
CA PHE A 240 6.39 -13.69 -9.64
C PHE A 240 6.42 -12.42 -10.53
N VAL A 241 7.47 -11.60 -10.44
CA VAL A 241 7.62 -10.37 -11.25
C VAL A 241 8.20 -10.64 -12.66
N ARG A 242 9.10 -11.61 -12.82
CA ARG A 242 9.82 -11.87 -14.10
C ARG A 242 9.37 -13.15 -14.84
N THR A 243 8.90 -14.18 -14.15
CA THR A 243 8.38 -15.42 -14.78
C THR A 243 7.04 -15.14 -15.46
N PRO A 244 6.88 -15.46 -16.76
CA PRO A 244 5.60 -15.33 -17.46
C PRO A 244 4.71 -16.54 -17.16
N CYS A 245 4.07 -16.56 -16.00
CA CYS A 245 2.93 -17.45 -15.74
C CYS A 245 1.61 -16.78 -16.17
N GLU A 246 0.59 -17.59 -16.47
CA GLU A 246 -0.74 -17.12 -16.89
C GLU A 246 -1.41 -16.21 -15.83
N TRP A 247 -1.06 -16.43 -14.55
CA TRP A 247 -1.53 -15.70 -13.38
C TRP A 247 -0.59 -14.56 -12.95
N GLY A 248 0.33 -14.14 -13.82
CA GLY A 248 1.43 -13.25 -13.47
C GLY A 248 1.05 -11.86 -13.00
N MET A 249 -0.08 -11.30 -13.47
CA MET A 249 -0.58 -10.00 -12.98
C MET A 249 -1.27 -10.15 -11.62
N ASP A 250 -2.08 -11.19 -11.43
CA ASP A 250 -2.73 -11.47 -10.14
C ASP A 250 -1.69 -11.74 -9.04
N ALA A 251 -0.59 -12.42 -9.39
CA ALA A 251 0.56 -12.63 -8.50
C ALA A 251 1.29 -11.32 -8.15
N ILE A 252 1.40 -10.37 -9.08
CA ILE A 252 1.96 -9.03 -8.83
C ILE A 252 1.03 -8.23 -7.92
N SER A 253 -0.29 -8.27 -8.16
CA SER A 253 -1.29 -7.63 -7.30
C SER A 253 -1.22 -8.16 -5.88
N ALA A 254 -1.25 -9.49 -5.69
CA ALA A 254 -1.13 -10.13 -4.38
C ALA A 254 0.21 -9.79 -3.69
N THR A 255 1.31 -9.74 -4.45
CA THR A 255 2.62 -9.32 -3.94
C THR A 255 2.61 -7.86 -3.48
N LEU A 256 1.94 -6.96 -4.21
CA LEU A 256 1.81 -5.55 -3.85
C LEU A 256 0.95 -5.34 -2.60
N THR A 257 -0.21 -6.02 -2.49
CA THR A 257 -1.03 -6.00 -1.27
C THR A 257 -0.24 -6.48 -0.05
N PHE A 258 0.55 -7.55 -0.19
CA PHE A 258 1.40 -8.05 0.88
C PHE A 258 2.56 -7.10 1.22
N LEU A 259 3.23 -6.52 0.22
CA LEU A 259 4.29 -5.53 0.45
C LEU A 259 3.76 -4.27 1.14
N TRP A 260 2.57 -3.78 0.75
CA TRP A 260 1.94 -2.59 1.33
C TRP A 260 1.66 -2.72 2.83
N GLU A 261 1.07 -3.83 3.25
CA GLU A 261 0.80 -4.11 4.67
C GLU A 261 2.09 -4.17 5.48
N VAL A 262 3.11 -4.86 4.97
CA VAL A 262 4.25 -5.28 5.79
C VAL A 262 5.40 -4.26 5.79
N VAL A 263 5.56 -3.46 4.74
CA VAL A 263 6.64 -2.46 4.64
C VAL A 263 6.63 -1.48 5.82
N GLY A 264 5.45 -1.17 6.37
CA GLY A 264 5.28 -0.26 7.50
C GLY A 264 5.71 -0.79 8.87
N TYR A 265 6.23 -2.02 8.95
CA TYR A 265 6.82 -2.63 10.15
C TYR A 265 8.35 -2.83 10.05
N VAL A 266 8.97 -2.39 8.94
CA VAL A 266 10.42 -2.53 8.70
C VAL A 266 11.14 -1.24 9.08
N GLU A 267 11.55 -1.14 10.35
CA GLU A 267 12.36 -0.02 10.84
C GLU A 267 13.64 0.16 10.01
N GLY A 268 13.99 1.40 9.69
CA GLY A 268 15.20 1.74 8.92
C GLY A 268 15.10 1.53 7.40
N LEU A 269 13.97 1.05 6.86
CA LEU A 269 13.78 0.92 5.41
C LEU A 269 13.41 2.28 4.79
N PHE A 270 14.29 2.79 3.93
CA PHE A 270 14.10 4.06 3.23
C PHE A 270 13.72 3.86 1.76
N PHE A 271 12.76 4.66 1.26
CA PHE A 271 12.28 4.59 -0.13
C PHE A 271 13.40 4.75 -1.18
N LYS A 272 14.44 5.54 -0.87
CA LYS A 272 15.62 5.74 -1.73
C LYS A 272 16.39 4.44 -2.00
N ASP A 273 16.72 3.71 -0.94
CA ASP A 273 17.55 2.49 -1.02
C ASP A 273 16.75 1.33 -1.60
N LEU A 274 15.46 1.29 -1.29
CA LEU A 274 14.48 0.41 -1.90
C LEU A 274 14.36 0.67 -3.42
N LYS A 275 14.21 1.93 -3.86
CA LYS A 275 14.15 2.29 -5.29
C LYS A 275 15.44 1.93 -6.01
N GLN A 276 16.61 2.21 -5.42
CA GLN A 276 17.90 1.81 -5.98
C GLN A 276 18.01 0.28 -6.14
N THR A 277 17.48 -0.49 -5.19
CA THR A 277 17.42 -1.96 -5.25
C THR A 277 16.46 -2.43 -6.35
N MET A 278 15.25 -1.88 -6.44
CA MET A 278 14.27 -2.21 -7.47
C MET A 278 14.74 -1.87 -8.90
N LYS A 279 15.51 -0.80 -9.05
CA LYS A 279 16.12 -0.38 -10.31
C LYS A 279 17.21 -1.33 -10.77
N LYS A 280 18.12 -1.68 -9.86
CA LYS A 280 19.16 -2.70 -10.06
C LYS A 280 18.55 -4.05 -10.48
N GLU A 281 17.39 -4.39 -9.90
CA GLU A 281 16.60 -5.57 -10.20
C GLU A 281 15.60 -5.42 -11.36
N GLN A 282 15.58 -4.30 -12.08
CA GLN A 282 14.71 -4.07 -13.23
C GLN A 282 13.20 -4.31 -12.94
N CYS A 283 12.80 -4.24 -11.67
CA CYS A 283 11.43 -4.48 -11.21
C CYS A 283 10.69 -3.20 -10.82
N GLU A 284 11.35 -2.05 -10.79
CA GLU A 284 10.75 -0.74 -10.44
C GLU A 284 9.44 -0.48 -11.20
N VAL A 285 9.39 -0.72 -12.51
CA VAL A 285 8.20 -0.54 -13.37
C VAL A 285 6.99 -1.38 -12.93
N LYS A 286 7.21 -2.54 -12.31
CA LYS A 286 6.13 -3.40 -11.84
C LYS A 286 5.69 -3.08 -10.40
N LEU A 287 6.50 -2.37 -9.62
CA LEU A 287 6.29 -2.19 -8.17
C LEU A 287 6.09 -0.73 -7.72
N LEU A 288 6.42 0.26 -8.55
CA LEU A 288 6.30 1.69 -8.21
C LEU A 288 5.57 2.45 -9.32
N VAL A 289 4.62 3.32 -8.97
CA VAL A 289 4.05 4.29 -9.93
C VAL A 289 5.09 5.35 -10.38
N THR A 290 6.19 5.51 -9.64
CA THR A 290 7.28 6.47 -9.90
C THR A 290 8.47 5.91 -10.69
N ALA A 291 8.22 4.84 -11.45
CA ALA A 291 9.21 4.18 -12.29
C ALA A 291 9.23 4.77 -13.72
N SER A 292 10.02 5.82 -13.92
CA SER A 292 10.22 6.42 -15.25
C SER A 292 11.12 5.54 -16.13
N MET A 293 10.53 4.98 -17.19
CA MET A 293 11.22 4.27 -18.29
C MET A 293 10.71 4.81 -19.63
N PRO A 294 11.57 5.03 -20.63
CA PRO A 294 11.12 5.47 -21.95
C PRO A 294 10.26 4.40 -22.61
N GLY A 295 9.19 4.80 -23.29
CA GLY A 295 8.32 3.91 -24.06
C GLY A 295 8.98 3.34 -25.31
N THR A 296 8.45 2.24 -25.85
CA THR A 296 8.90 1.67 -27.12
C THR A 296 8.77 2.70 -28.26
N LYS A 297 9.63 2.57 -29.27
CA LYS A 297 9.66 3.45 -30.46
C LYS A 297 9.04 2.82 -31.70
N THR A 298 8.87 1.49 -31.69
CA THR A 298 8.20 0.71 -32.72
C THR A 298 7.52 -0.49 -32.08
N LEU A 299 6.56 -1.05 -32.80
CA LEU A 299 5.91 -2.33 -32.50
C LEU A 299 5.60 -3.07 -33.80
N VAL A 300 5.37 -4.37 -33.71
CA VAL A 300 5.08 -5.22 -34.86
C VAL A 300 3.69 -5.82 -34.69
N VAL A 301 2.82 -5.69 -35.69
CA VAL A 301 1.47 -6.25 -35.67
C VAL A 301 1.35 -7.34 -36.73
N HIS A 302 0.98 -8.53 -36.28
CA HIS A 302 0.70 -9.69 -37.12
C HIS A 302 -0.75 -9.68 -37.59
N GLY A 303 -0.97 -10.09 -38.84
CA GLY A 303 -2.30 -10.30 -39.41
C GLY A 303 -2.99 -11.55 -38.85
N GLN A 304 -4.02 -12.03 -39.54
CA GLN A 304 -4.82 -13.19 -39.11
C GLN A 304 -4.34 -14.49 -39.73
N ASN A 305 -3.80 -14.43 -40.94
CA ASN A 305 -3.27 -15.59 -41.63
C ASN A 305 -1.78 -15.74 -41.30
N GLU A 306 -1.30 -16.97 -41.13
CA GLU A 306 0.14 -17.24 -40.91
C GLU A 306 1.03 -16.79 -42.09
N CYS A 307 0.42 -16.53 -43.25
CA CYS A 307 1.07 -15.99 -44.45
C CYS A 307 1.06 -14.45 -44.53
N ASP A 308 0.36 -13.74 -43.64
CA ASP A 308 0.30 -12.28 -43.67
C ASP A 308 1.66 -11.68 -43.27
N ILE A 309 2.20 -10.78 -44.08
CA ILE A 309 3.43 -10.05 -43.74
C ILE A 309 3.09 -9.11 -42.56
N PRO A 310 3.79 -9.21 -41.41
CA PRO A 310 3.51 -8.35 -40.27
C PRO A 310 3.97 -6.91 -40.54
N THR A 311 3.14 -5.95 -40.17
CA THR A 311 3.47 -4.52 -40.28
C THR A 311 4.31 -4.07 -39.07
N GLN A 312 5.23 -3.12 -39.27
CA GLN A 312 5.98 -2.48 -38.20
C GLN A 312 5.58 -1.00 -38.12
N LEU A 313 4.89 -0.64 -37.05
CA LEU A 313 4.37 0.71 -36.83
C LEU A 313 5.33 1.53 -35.94
N PRO A 314 5.51 2.83 -36.21
CA PRO A 314 6.20 3.74 -35.30
C PRO A 314 5.36 3.99 -34.04
N VAL A 315 6.03 4.41 -32.97
CA VAL A 315 5.38 4.81 -31.72
C VAL A 315 5.94 6.16 -31.28
N HIS A 316 5.04 7.14 -31.23
CA HIS A 316 5.28 8.49 -30.73
C HIS A 316 4.77 8.63 -29.29
N GLU A 317 4.91 9.81 -28.71
CA GLU A 317 4.52 10.06 -27.32
C GLU A 317 3.00 10.05 -27.11
N ASP A 318 2.25 10.52 -28.09
CA ASP A 318 0.79 10.62 -28.11
C ASP A 318 0.09 9.40 -28.71
N THR A 319 0.84 8.40 -29.22
CA THR A 319 0.26 7.21 -29.85
C THR A 319 -0.54 6.36 -28.86
N GLN A 320 -1.85 6.25 -29.12
CA GLN A 320 -2.78 5.34 -28.46
C GLN A 320 -3.05 4.09 -29.34
N PHE A 321 -3.55 3.01 -28.74
CA PHE A 321 -3.90 1.79 -29.50
C PHE A 321 -5.01 2.02 -30.55
N GLU A 322 -5.85 3.05 -30.40
CA GLU A 322 -6.86 3.41 -31.40
C GLU A 322 -6.24 3.82 -32.75
N ALA A 323 -5.13 4.58 -32.74
CA ALA A 323 -4.42 4.97 -33.94
C ALA A 323 -3.78 3.75 -34.63
N LEU A 324 -3.07 2.92 -33.85
CA LEU A 324 -2.48 1.68 -34.34
C LEU A 324 -3.52 0.73 -34.96
N LEU A 325 -4.71 0.62 -34.35
CA LEU A 325 -5.78 -0.24 -34.86
C LEU A 325 -6.26 0.26 -36.23
N LYS A 326 -6.43 1.57 -36.42
CA LYS A 326 -6.79 2.16 -37.72
C LYS A 326 -5.72 1.88 -38.79
N GLU A 327 -4.46 2.16 -38.47
CA GLU A 327 -3.31 1.85 -39.36
C GLU A 327 -3.23 0.36 -39.72
N CYS A 328 -3.54 -0.54 -38.78
CA CYS A 328 -3.58 -1.99 -39.05
C CYS A 328 -4.77 -2.38 -39.95
N LEU A 329 -5.96 -1.85 -39.70
CA LEU A 329 -7.15 -2.14 -40.51
C LEU A 329 -6.94 -1.70 -41.97
N GLU A 330 -6.37 -0.51 -42.18
CA GLU A 330 -5.97 -0.02 -43.51
C GLU A 330 -4.92 -0.94 -44.16
N PHE A 331 -3.84 -1.28 -43.44
CA PHE A 331 -2.76 -2.13 -43.97
C PHE A 331 -3.24 -3.52 -44.39
N PHE A 332 -4.10 -4.17 -43.58
CA PHE A 332 -4.67 -5.48 -43.89
C PHE A 332 -5.94 -5.41 -44.77
N ASN A 333 -6.30 -4.23 -45.31
CA ASN A 333 -7.45 -4.01 -46.21
C ASN A 333 -8.82 -4.41 -45.61
N ILE A 334 -8.97 -4.23 -44.30
CA ILE A 334 -10.21 -4.54 -43.56
C ILE A 334 -11.12 -3.30 -43.59
N PRO A 335 -12.39 -3.42 -44.03
CA PRO A 335 -13.31 -2.28 -44.05
C PRO A 335 -13.57 -1.69 -42.66
N GLU A 336 -13.56 -0.36 -42.55
CA GLU A 336 -13.82 0.35 -41.28
C GLU A 336 -15.19 -0.02 -40.65
N SER A 337 -16.17 -0.41 -41.47
CA SER A 337 -17.47 -0.93 -41.00
C SER A 337 -17.38 -2.21 -40.17
N GLN A 338 -16.27 -2.94 -40.22
CA GLN A 338 -15.99 -4.11 -39.39
C GLN A 338 -15.12 -3.79 -38.16
N SER A 339 -14.58 -2.57 -38.04
CA SER A 339 -13.57 -2.20 -37.02
C SER A 339 -13.94 -2.58 -35.58
N THR A 340 -15.22 -2.53 -35.22
CA THR A 340 -15.77 -2.92 -33.90
C THR A 340 -15.55 -4.39 -33.53
N HIS A 341 -15.26 -5.24 -34.52
CA HIS A 341 -15.00 -6.68 -34.35
C HIS A 341 -13.50 -7.01 -34.31
N TYR A 342 -12.61 -6.02 -34.43
CA TYR A 342 -11.17 -6.23 -34.51
C TYR A 342 -10.44 -5.57 -33.33
N PHE A 343 -9.53 -6.31 -32.71
CA PHE A 343 -8.84 -5.89 -31.50
C PHE A 343 -7.34 -6.18 -31.58
N LEU A 344 -6.53 -5.31 -30.99
CA LEU A 344 -5.10 -5.55 -30.79
C LEU A 344 -4.89 -6.34 -29.50
N MET A 345 -4.21 -7.48 -29.60
CA MET A 345 -3.85 -8.33 -28.46
C MET A 345 -2.34 -8.57 -28.42
N ASP A 346 -1.71 -8.52 -27.24
CA ASP A 346 -0.29 -8.87 -27.10
C ASP A 346 -0.06 -10.36 -27.41
N LYS A 347 0.93 -10.64 -28.26
CA LYS A 347 1.22 -11.98 -28.78
C LYS A 347 1.85 -12.93 -27.75
N ARG A 348 2.43 -12.41 -26.67
CA ARG A 348 3.15 -13.16 -25.63
C ARG A 348 2.26 -13.49 -24.43
N TRP A 349 1.42 -12.55 -24.00
CA TRP A 349 0.56 -12.67 -22.83
C TRP A 349 -0.93 -12.88 -23.19
N ASN A 350 -1.30 -12.79 -24.47
CA ASN A 350 -2.67 -12.92 -24.97
C ASN A 350 -3.65 -11.91 -24.33
N LEU A 351 -3.15 -10.72 -23.99
CA LEU A 351 -3.91 -9.65 -23.33
C LEU A 351 -4.40 -8.64 -24.37
N ILE A 352 -5.69 -8.33 -24.34
CA ILE A 352 -6.32 -7.32 -25.19
C ILE A 352 -5.95 -5.90 -24.74
N HIS A 353 -5.86 -4.96 -25.67
CA HIS A 353 -5.63 -3.55 -25.34
C HIS A 353 -6.89 -2.71 -25.43
N TYR A 354 -7.05 -1.79 -24.47
CA TYR A 354 -8.09 -0.78 -24.52
C TYR A 354 -7.63 0.40 -25.40
N ASN A 355 -8.40 0.70 -26.45
CA ASN A 355 -8.03 1.61 -27.54
C ASN A 355 -7.47 2.97 -27.08
N LYS A 356 -8.02 3.58 -26.02
CA LYS A 356 -7.60 4.91 -25.52
C LYS A 356 -6.32 4.90 -24.67
N THR A 357 -5.74 3.73 -24.42
CA THR A 357 -4.49 3.60 -23.64
C THR A 357 -3.29 4.05 -24.49
N TYR A 358 -2.38 4.83 -23.91
CA TYR A 358 -1.13 5.19 -24.56
C TYR A 358 -0.17 4.00 -24.62
N VAL A 359 0.42 3.77 -25.80
CA VAL A 359 1.28 2.61 -26.07
C VAL A 359 2.53 2.61 -25.19
N ARG A 360 3.09 3.80 -24.92
CA ARG A 360 4.26 3.99 -24.05
C ARG A 360 4.03 3.62 -22.59
N ASP A 361 2.79 3.67 -22.09
CA ASP A 361 2.45 3.32 -20.70
C ASP A 361 2.50 1.81 -20.47
N ILE A 362 2.25 1.01 -21.52
CA ILE A 362 2.23 -0.46 -21.47
C ILE A 362 3.59 -1.06 -21.86
N TYR A 363 4.28 -0.46 -22.83
CA TYR A 363 5.48 -1.04 -23.44
C TYR A 363 6.76 -0.22 -23.19
N PRO A 364 7.53 -0.52 -22.13
CA PRO A 364 8.84 0.10 -21.92
C PRO A 364 9.87 -0.37 -22.96
N PHE A 365 10.71 0.57 -23.40
CA PHE A 365 11.71 0.40 -24.45
C PHE A 365 12.72 -0.72 -24.16
N ARG A 366 13.02 -1.53 -25.18
CA ARG A 366 14.09 -2.53 -25.17
C ARG A 366 14.91 -2.39 -26.45
N ARG A 367 16.23 -2.27 -26.32
CA ARG A 367 17.16 -1.91 -27.43
C ARG A 367 17.13 -2.84 -28.66
N SER A 368 16.61 -4.06 -28.52
CA SER A 368 16.64 -5.09 -29.56
C SER A 368 15.36 -5.94 -29.62
N VAL A 369 14.28 -5.49 -28.97
CA VAL A 369 13.00 -6.21 -28.93
C VAL A 369 11.85 -5.20 -29.01
N SER A 370 11.20 -5.12 -30.17
CA SER A 370 9.89 -4.45 -30.29
C SER A 370 8.79 -5.36 -29.74
N PRO A 371 7.75 -4.84 -29.09
CA PRO A 371 6.54 -5.61 -28.78
C PRO A 371 5.91 -6.21 -30.03
N GLN A 372 5.22 -7.34 -29.87
CA GLN A 372 4.50 -8.01 -30.94
C GLN A 372 3.02 -8.15 -30.56
N LEU A 373 2.14 -7.63 -31.42
CA LEU A 373 0.70 -7.72 -31.28
C LEU A 373 0.13 -8.62 -32.38
N ASN A 374 -1.02 -9.23 -32.13
CA ASN A 374 -1.85 -9.88 -33.15
C ASN A 374 -3.11 -9.03 -33.36
N LEU A 375 -3.55 -8.89 -34.62
CA LEU A 375 -4.84 -8.30 -34.96
C LEU A 375 -5.94 -9.40 -34.98
N VAL A 376 -6.77 -9.44 -33.94
CA VAL A 376 -7.72 -10.55 -33.70
C VAL A 376 -9.16 -10.13 -33.99
N HIS A 377 -9.87 -10.89 -34.82
CA HIS A 377 -11.32 -10.74 -35.03
C HIS A 377 -12.11 -11.51 -33.96
N MET A 378 -13.08 -10.86 -33.34
CA MET A 378 -13.84 -11.34 -32.19
C MET A 378 -15.18 -10.60 -32.06
N HIS A 379 -16.21 -11.23 -31.48
CA HIS A 379 -17.48 -10.57 -31.21
C HIS A 379 -17.29 -9.34 -30.29
N PRO A 380 -17.87 -8.16 -30.58
CA PRO A 380 -17.58 -6.93 -29.85
C PRO A 380 -17.79 -7.05 -28.33
N GLU A 381 -18.85 -7.74 -27.91
CA GLU A 381 -19.17 -8.00 -26.48
C GLU A 381 -18.05 -8.75 -25.75
N LYS A 382 -17.47 -9.77 -26.39
CA LYS A 382 -16.37 -10.56 -25.82
C LYS A 382 -15.07 -9.75 -25.78
N GLY A 383 -14.85 -8.88 -26.77
CA GLY A 383 -13.78 -7.88 -26.74
C GLY A 383 -13.96 -6.92 -25.56
N GLN A 384 -15.17 -6.42 -25.34
CA GLN A 384 -15.50 -5.52 -24.22
C GLN A 384 -15.31 -6.20 -22.86
N GLU A 385 -15.77 -7.44 -22.66
CA GLU A 385 -15.56 -8.18 -21.40
C GLU A 385 -14.06 -8.40 -21.11
N LEU A 386 -13.27 -8.79 -22.11
CA LEU A 386 -11.83 -8.98 -21.94
C LEU A 386 -11.11 -7.63 -21.68
N ILE A 387 -11.58 -6.54 -22.29
CA ILE A 387 -11.08 -5.18 -22.03
C ILE A 387 -11.41 -4.72 -20.61
N GLN A 388 -12.66 -4.90 -20.15
CA GLN A 388 -13.08 -4.59 -18.77
C GLN A 388 -12.21 -5.34 -17.76
N LYS A 389 -12.03 -6.67 -17.96
CA LYS A 389 -11.13 -7.49 -17.13
C LYS A 389 -9.69 -6.95 -17.13
N GLN A 390 -9.12 -6.67 -18.30
CA GLN A 390 -7.73 -6.20 -18.40
C GLN A 390 -7.52 -4.84 -17.73
N VAL A 391 -8.45 -3.90 -17.91
CA VAL A 391 -8.40 -2.57 -17.28
C VAL A 391 -8.56 -2.72 -15.76
N PHE A 392 -9.50 -3.54 -15.28
CA PHE A 392 -9.66 -3.82 -13.85
C PHE A 392 -8.39 -4.36 -13.20
N THR A 393 -7.76 -5.39 -13.76
CA THR A 393 -6.52 -5.96 -13.20
C THR A 393 -5.38 -4.92 -13.21
N ARG A 394 -5.22 -4.14 -14.28
CA ARG A 394 -4.24 -3.04 -14.35
C ARG A 394 -4.48 -1.98 -13.27
N LYS A 395 -5.75 -1.58 -13.06
CA LYS A 395 -6.13 -0.57 -12.05
C LYS A 395 -5.88 -1.08 -10.63
N LEU A 396 -6.15 -2.36 -10.38
CA LEU A 396 -5.89 -3.02 -9.10
C LEU A 396 -4.38 -3.11 -8.78
N GLU A 397 -3.54 -3.43 -9.78
CA GLU A 397 -2.08 -3.32 -9.61
C GLU A 397 -1.65 -1.88 -9.28
N GLU A 398 -2.24 -0.87 -9.93
CA GLU A 398 -1.91 0.54 -9.65
C GLU A 398 -2.31 0.95 -8.23
N VAL A 399 -3.51 0.58 -7.78
CA VAL A 399 -3.94 0.73 -6.38
C VAL A 399 -2.92 0.12 -5.42
N GLY A 400 -2.45 -1.10 -5.69
CA GLY A 400 -1.39 -1.74 -4.90
C GLY A 400 -0.07 -0.94 -4.86
N ARG A 401 0.33 -0.32 -5.98
CA ARG A 401 1.55 0.52 -6.07
C ARG A 401 1.39 1.85 -5.33
N VAL A 402 0.22 2.47 -5.39
CA VAL A 402 -0.08 3.74 -4.68
C VAL A 402 -0.14 3.48 -3.17
N LEU A 403 -0.86 2.45 -2.74
CA LEU A 403 -0.90 2.00 -1.34
C LEU A 403 0.50 1.74 -0.79
N PHE A 404 1.33 0.98 -1.52
CA PHE A 404 2.71 0.70 -1.13
C PHE A 404 3.54 1.98 -0.89
N LEU A 405 3.36 3.02 -1.70
CA LEU A 405 3.98 4.33 -1.47
C LEU A 405 3.41 5.06 -0.25
N ILE A 406 2.10 4.96 0.03
CA ILE A 406 1.48 5.56 1.24
C ILE A 406 2.07 4.93 2.51
N SER A 407 2.15 3.60 2.61
CA SER A 407 2.80 2.94 3.76
C SER A 407 4.28 3.33 3.90
N LEU A 408 4.98 3.55 2.78
CA LEU A 408 6.35 4.06 2.79
C LEU A 408 6.43 5.51 3.31
N THR A 409 5.58 6.43 2.85
CA THR A 409 5.65 7.85 3.27
C THR A 409 5.20 8.07 4.72
N GLN A 410 4.19 7.32 5.19
CA GLN A 410 3.63 7.46 6.54
C GLN A 410 4.55 7.00 7.67
N LYS A 411 5.55 6.15 7.37
CA LYS A 411 6.40 5.48 8.38
C LYS A 411 7.82 6.06 8.46
N ILE A 412 8.15 7.03 7.61
CA ILE A 412 9.47 7.68 7.61
C ILE A 412 9.60 8.61 8.83
N PRO A 413 10.69 8.50 9.63
CA PRO A 413 10.95 9.42 10.74
C PRO A 413 10.97 10.88 10.29
N THR A 414 10.44 11.79 11.11
CA THR A 414 10.24 13.21 10.75
C THR A 414 11.51 13.90 10.25
N ALA A 415 12.68 13.53 10.78
CA ALA A 415 13.99 14.02 10.34
C ALA A 415 14.35 13.71 8.87
N HIS A 416 13.66 12.74 8.25
CA HIS A 416 13.89 12.31 6.87
C HIS A 416 12.67 12.53 5.94
N LYS A 417 11.47 12.83 6.47
CA LYS A 417 10.23 12.91 5.66
C LYS A 417 10.37 13.88 4.48
N GLN A 418 10.86 15.10 4.72
CA GLN A 418 11.13 16.09 3.66
C GLN A 418 12.03 15.53 2.54
N SER A 419 13.14 14.87 2.88
CA SER A 419 14.10 14.39 1.86
C SER A 419 13.52 13.28 0.98
N HIS A 420 12.64 12.43 1.54
CA HIS A 420 12.00 11.36 0.77
C HIS A 420 10.82 11.87 -0.05
N VAL A 421 10.05 12.80 0.51
CA VAL A 421 8.92 13.42 -0.20
C VAL A 421 9.42 14.32 -1.34
N SER A 422 10.49 15.08 -1.15
CA SER A 422 11.11 15.86 -2.23
C SER A 422 11.62 14.98 -3.36
N MET A 423 12.22 13.82 -3.05
CA MET A 423 12.64 12.85 -4.06
C MET A 423 11.44 12.24 -4.80
N LEU A 424 10.34 11.97 -4.09
CA LEU A 424 9.09 11.46 -4.67
C LEU A 424 8.39 12.52 -5.56
N GLN A 425 8.48 13.80 -5.19
CA GLN A 425 8.00 14.95 -5.97
C GLN A 425 8.80 15.10 -7.28
N GLU A 426 10.13 15.08 -7.20
CA GLU A 426 11.01 15.07 -8.38
C GLU A 426 10.74 13.87 -9.30
N ASP A 427 10.49 12.70 -8.73
CA ASP A 427 10.22 11.48 -9.48
C ASP A 427 8.89 11.54 -10.23
N LEU A 428 7.82 12.06 -9.60
CA LEU A 428 6.51 12.25 -10.26
C LEU A 428 6.58 13.26 -11.40
N LEU A 429 7.30 14.37 -11.23
CA LEU A 429 7.53 15.36 -12.29
C LEU A 429 8.34 14.82 -13.49
N ARG A 430 9.07 13.72 -13.31
CA ARG A 430 9.82 13.02 -14.37
C ARG A 430 9.00 11.92 -15.08
N LEU A 431 7.72 11.78 -14.77
CA LEU A 431 6.82 10.85 -15.48
C LEU A 431 6.08 11.58 -16.60
N PRO A 432 6.21 11.15 -17.88
CA PRO A 432 5.38 11.67 -18.96
C PRO A 432 3.90 11.23 -18.86
N SER A 433 3.57 10.38 -17.90
CA SER A 433 2.21 9.96 -17.56
C SER A 433 1.60 10.77 -16.41
N PHE A 434 2.36 11.54 -15.63
CA PHE A 434 1.81 12.31 -14.51
C PHE A 434 1.41 13.73 -14.97
N PRO A 435 0.28 14.31 -14.51
CA PRO A 435 -0.73 13.73 -13.61
C PRO A 435 -1.71 12.76 -14.29
N ARG A 436 -1.73 12.68 -15.63
CA ARG A 436 -2.71 11.94 -16.42
C ARG A 436 -3.05 10.55 -15.86
N SER A 437 -2.08 9.68 -15.56
CA SER A 437 -2.34 8.31 -15.10
C SER A 437 -3.10 8.26 -13.76
N ALA A 438 -2.95 9.26 -12.90
CA ALA A 438 -3.76 9.37 -11.69
C ALA A 438 -5.22 9.73 -12.01
N ILE A 439 -5.46 10.53 -13.06
CA ILE A 439 -6.78 11.05 -13.45
C ILE A 439 -7.40 10.40 -14.70
N ASP A 440 -6.77 9.39 -15.31
CA ASP A 440 -7.38 8.61 -16.39
C ASP A 440 -8.57 7.80 -15.82
N ALA A 441 -9.74 7.90 -16.48
CA ALA A 441 -10.97 7.22 -16.10
C ALA A 441 -11.68 6.61 -17.33
N GLU A 442 -11.91 5.30 -17.29
CA GLU A 442 -12.40 4.53 -18.43
C GLU A 442 -13.94 4.49 -18.53
N PHE A 443 -14.62 5.65 -18.53
CA PHE A 443 -16.09 5.79 -18.48
C PHE A 443 -16.90 4.85 -19.40
N SER A 444 -16.44 4.57 -20.62
CA SER A 444 -17.11 3.65 -21.54
C SER A 444 -17.10 2.17 -21.12
N LEU A 445 -16.39 1.84 -20.03
CA LEU A 445 -16.31 0.51 -19.43
C LEU A 445 -17.07 0.40 -18.10
N PHE A 446 -17.52 1.53 -17.51
CA PHE A 446 -18.26 1.57 -16.25
C PHE A 446 -19.73 1.14 -16.40
N SER A 447 -20.29 1.28 -17.61
CA SER A 447 -21.62 0.80 -17.94
C SER A 447 -21.58 -0.64 -18.47
N ASP A 448 -22.36 -1.52 -17.85
CA ASP A 448 -22.60 -2.86 -18.40
C ASP A 448 -23.48 -2.79 -19.66
N PRO A 449 -23.19 -3.57 -20.72
CA PRO A 449 -24.13 -3.76 -21.81
C PRO A 449 -25.44 -4.38 -21.28
N GLN A 450 -26.57 -3.93 -21.83
CA GLN A 450 -27.87 -3.94 -21.15
C GLN A 450 -28.34 -5.32 -20.61
N GLY A 451 -28.35 -5.45 -19.28
CA GLY A 451 -29.35 -6.27 -18.56
C GLY A 451 -29.24 -7.79 -18.64
N ILE A 452 -28.27 -8.36 -19.35
CA ILE A 452 -28.09 -9.82 -19.43
C ILE A 452 -27.43 -10.33 -18.14
N ARG A 453 -28.21 -10.99 -17.27
CA ARG A 453 -27.65 -11.84 -16.20
C ARG A 453 -26.76 -12.91 -16.84
N LYS A 454 -25.55 -13.12 -16.31
CA LYS A 454 -24.66 -14.22 -16.70
C LYS A 454 -25.18 -15.56 -16.19
N GLU A 455 -26.34 -16.02 -16.68
CA GLU A 455 -26.89 -17.35 -16.41
C GLU A 455 -26.18 -18.41 -17.27
N GLY A 456 -24.87 -18.56 -17.01
CA GLY A 456 -23.98 -19.51 -17.69
C GLY A 456 -22.83 -19.93 -16.77
N PHE A 457 -22.67 -21.24 -16.59
CA PHE A 457 -21.64 -21.90 -15.77
C PHE A 457 -21.64 -21.64 -14.23
N PRO A 458 -22.65 -22.13 -13.49
CA PRO A 458 -22.63 -22.14 -12.01
C PRO A 458 -21.61 -23.10 -11.37
N LEU A 459 -20.91 -23.92 -12.16
CA LEU A 459 -20.12 -25.06 -11.67
C LEU A 459 -18.69 -24.74 -11.19
N LEU A 460 -18.23 -23.48 -11.33
CA LEU A 460 -16.95 -23.03 -10.78
C LEU A 460 -17.09 -21.63 -10.13
N GLY A 461 -17.94 -21.54 -9.11
CA GLY A 461 -18.36 -20.31 -8.42
C GLY A 461 -17.28 -19.61 -7.58
N ILE A 462 -16.09 -19.39 -8.16
CA ILE A 462 -14.94 -18.69 -7.55
C ILE A 462 -14.56 -17.44 -8.37
N PHE A 463 -14.87 -17.39 -9.67
CA PHE A 463 -14.52 -16.28 -10.56
C PHE A 463 -15.72 -15.76 -11.36
N SER A 464 -16.62 -15.03 -10.68
CA SER A 464 -17.46 -14.06 -11.37
C SER A 464 -16.60 -12.85 -11.72
N TRP A 465 -16.35 -12.59 -13.00
CA TRP A 465 -15.58 -11.42 -13.42
C TRP A 465 -16.34 -10.13 -13.06
N PRO A 466 -15.63 -9.07 -12.61
CA PRO A 466 -16.24 -7.81 -12.21
C PRO A 466 -17.05 -7.19 -13.36
N THR A 467 -18.15 -6.52 -13.02
CA THR A 467 -18.94 -5.73 -13.97
C THR A 467 -18.38 -4.30 -14.04
N GLY A 468 -18.96 -3.47 -14.90
CA GLY A 468 -18.61 -2.04 -14.99
C GLY A 468 -18.76 -1.30 -13.64
N LYS A 469 -19.60 -1.79 -12.72
CA LYS A 469 -19.81 -1.18 -11.40
C LYS A 469 -18.64 -1.39 -10.45
N GLU A 470 -18.09 -2.60 -10.39
CA GLU A 470 -16.87 -2.85 -9.61
C GLU A 470 -15.67 -2.12 -10.22
N LEU A 471 -15.63 -1.95 -11.54
CA LEU A 471 -14.60 -1.13 -12.20
C LEU A 471 -14.75 0.37 -11.88
N PHE A 472 -15.98 0.90 -11.85
CA PHE A 472 -16.25 2.27 -11.41
C PHE A 472 -15.75 2.49 -9.97
N GLY A 473 -16.17 1.65 -9.03
CA GLY A 473 -15.76 1.78 -7.62
C GLY A 473 -14.25 1.59 -7.40
N LEU A 474 -13.59 0.77 -8.23
CA LEU A 474 -12.13 0.63 -8.24
C LEU A 474 -11.43 1.89 -8.79
N ASP A 475 -12.02 2.58 -9.76
CA ASP A 475 -11.54 3.89 -10.22
C ASP A 475 -11.71 4.95 -9.12
N THR A 476 -12.89 5.06 -8.49
CA THR A 476 -13.13 6.00 -7.37
C THR A 476 -12.13 5.77 -6.22
N LEU A 477 -11.85 4.51 -5.88
CA LEU A 477 -10.82 4.13 -4.91
C LEU A 477 -9.40 4.53 -5.36
N GLN A 478 -9.04 4.30 -6.62
CA GLN A 478 -7.75 4.72 -7.17
C GLN A 478 -7.58 6.25 -7.11
N LYS A 479 -8.63 7.03 -7.40
CA LYS A 479 -8.65 8.49 -7.27
C LYS A 479 -8.44 8.90 -5.80
N SER A 480 -9.22 8.33 -4.87
CA SER A 480 -9.11 8.58 -3.42
C SER A 480 -7.70 8.33 -2.86
N LEU A 481 -7.06 7.24 -3.29
CA LEU A 481 -5.70 6.89 -2.85
C LEU A 481 -4.64 7.81 -3.45
N TRP A 482 -4.80 8.27 -4.70
CA TRP A 482 -3.92 9.31 -5.25
C TRP A 482 -4.05 10.64 -4.50
N ILE A 483 -5.25 11.05 -4.08
CA ILE A 483 -5.43 12.23 -3.20
C ILE A 483 -4.65 12.01 -1.88
N GLN A 484 -4.82 10.85 -1.23
CA GLN A 484 -4.16 10.54 0.04
C GLN A 484 -2.64 10.54 -0.06
N LEU A 485 -2.07 9.96 -1.12
CA LEU A 485 -0.62 9.93 -1.34
C LEU A 485 -0.07 11.36 -1.49
N LEU A 486 -0.75 12.21 -2.27
CA LEU A 486 -0.31 13.58 -2.49
C LEU A 486 -0.54 14.49 -1.27
N GLU A 487 -1.53 14.21 -0.42
CA GLU A 487 -1.69 14.88 0.88
C GLU A 487 -0.52 14.56 1.83
N GLU A 488 -0.14 13.28 1.95
CA GLU A 488 1.03 12.86 2.75
C GLU A 488 2.35 13.46 2.24
N MET A 489 2.43 13.76 0.93
CA MET A 489 3.51 14.54 0.36
C MET A 489 3.41 16.02 0.74
N PHE A 490 2.26 16.66 0.53
CA PHE A 490 2.06 18.08 0.82
C PHE A 490 2.35 18.39 2.30
N LEU A 491 1.79 17.62 3.23
CA LEU A 491 2.05 17.72 4.67
C LEU A 491 3.43 17.18 5.09
N GLY A 492 4.15 16.50 4.18
CA GLY A 492 5.52 16.03 4.37
C GLY A 492 6.61 17.04 3.98
N MET A 493 6.24 18.11 3.26
CA MET A 493 7.14 19.21 2.89
C MET A 493 7.03 20.39 3.88
N PRO A 494 8.06 21.24 4.04
CA PRO A 494 7.95 22.47 4.84
C PRO A 494 6.90 23.43 4.27
N SER A 495 6.19 24.15 5.13
CA SER A 495 5.22 25.20 4.76
C SER A 495 5.79 26.34 3.91
N GLU A 496 7.11 26.52 3.96
CA GLU A 496 7.89 27.52 3.18
C GLU A 496 8.49 26.94 1.89
N PHE A 497 8.15 25.70 1.50
CA PHE A 497 8.71 25.07 0.30
C PHE A 497 8.32 25.84 -0.98
N PRO A 498 9.29 26.17 -1.86
CA PRO A 498 9.05 26.98 -3.06
C PRO A 498 8.40 26.15 -4.18
N TRP A 499 7.15 25.78 -3.98
CA TRP A 499 6.26 25.31 -5.02
C TRP A 499 6.10 26.38 -6.11
N GLY A 500 6.77 26.18 -7.26
CA GLY A 500 6.50 26.95 -8.48
C GLY A 500 5.23 26.47 -9.19
N ASP A 501 5.08 26.84 -10.46
CA ASP A 501 3.92 26.49 -11.31
C ASP A 501 3.64 24.97 -11.35
N GLU A 502 4.67 24.15 -11.09
CA GLU A 502 4.61 22.69 -10.91
C GLU A 502 3.52 22.22 -9.93
N ILE A 503 3.15 23.02 -8.92
CA ILE A 503 2.09 22.64 -7.96
C ILE A 503 0.75 22.38 -8.65
N MET A 504 0.49 23.04 -9.79
CA MET A 504 -0.73 22.79 -10.56
C MET A 504 -0.82 21.36 -11.09
N LEU A 505 0.31 20.69 -11.36
CA LEU A 505 0.28 19.28 -11.78
C LEU A 505 -0.23 18.38 -10.66
N PHE A 506 0.06 18.71 -9.39
CA PHE A 506 -0.43 17.99 -8.23
C PHE A 506 -1.88 18.38 -7.88
N LEU A 507 -2.23 19.66 -7.91
CA LEU A 507 -3.61 20.13 -7.69
C LEU A 507 -4.57 19.62 -8.78
N ASN A 508 -4.11 19.43 -10.01
CA ASN A 508 -4.89 18.79 -11.07
C ASN A 508 -5.27 17.33 -10.77
N VAL A 509 -4.56 16.63 -9.88
CA VAL A 509 -4.97 15.29 -9.40
C VAL A 509 -6.14 15.41 -8.44
N PHE A 510 -6.10 16.34 -7.48
CA PHE A 510 -7.21 16.61 -6.57
C PHE A 510 -8.46 17.07 -7.36
N ASN A 511 -8.29 18.09 -8.21
CA ASN A 511 -9.38 18.67 -8.99
C ASN A 511 -9.95 17.67 -10.00
N GLY A 512 -9.07 16.95 -10.71
CA GLY A 512 -9.47 15.91 -11.65
C GLY A 512 -10.25 14.78 -10.97
N ALA A 513 -9.79 14.30 -9.80
CA ALA A 513 -10.52 13.29 -9.04
C ALA A 513 -11.97 13.72 -8.72
N LEU A 514 -12.17 14.96 -8.26
CA LEU A 514 -13.52 15.47 -7.99
C LEU A 514 -14.37 15.63 -9.26
N ILE A 515 -13.81 16.14 -10.36
CA ILE A 515 -14.52 16.33 -11.64
C ILE A 515 -14.94 14.99 -12.28
N LEU A 516 -14.23 13.90 -11.98
CA LEU A 516 -14.47 12.57 -12.56
C LEU A 516 -15.49 11.72 -11.77
N HIS A 517 -15.64 11.99 -10.46
CA HIS A 517 -16.58 11.30 -9.56
C HIS A 517 -17.28 12.29 -8.60
N PRO A 518 -17.94 13.36 -9.10
CA PRO A 518 -18.58 14.37 -8.26
C PRO A 518 -19.75 13.81 -7.42
N GLU A 519 -20.32 12.67 -7.81
CA GLU A 519 -21.36 11.96 -7.06
C GLU A 519 -20.86 11.28 -5.77
N ASP A 520 -19.56 11.03 -5.61
CA ASP A 520 -19.05 10.35 -4.43
C ASP A 520 -18.85 11.31 -3.24
N SER A 521 -19.79 11.25 -2.31
CA SER A 521 -19.78 12.06 -1.09
C SER A 521 -18.59 11.81 -0.14
N ALA A 522 -17.87 10.69 -0.26
CA ALA A 522 -16.66 10.43 0.52
C ALA A 522 -15.44 11.07 -0.16
N LEU A 523 -15.33 10.96 -1.49
CA LEU A 523 -14.29 11.63 -2.28
C LEU A 523 -14.39 13.15 -2.18
N LEU A 524 -15.59 13.72 -2.27
CA LEU A 524 -15.83 15.16 -2.04
C LEU A 524 -15.38 15.61 -0.65
N ARG A 525 -15.69 14.84 0.40
CA ARG A 525 -15.25 15.13 1.78
C ARG A 525 -13.74 15.03 1.93
N GLN A 526 -13.12 14.03 1.30
CA GLN A 526 -11.66 13.87 1.28
C GLN A 526 -11.00 15.05 0.56
N TYR A 527 -11.42 15.34 -0.67
CA TYR A 527 -10.95 16.50 -1.44
C TYR A 527 -11.01 17.80 -0.62
N ALA A 528 -12.16 18.09 -0.01
CA ALA A 528 -12.33 19.29 0.79
C ALA A 528 -11.39 19.32 2.02
N ALA A 529 -11.21 18.19 2.71
CA ALA A 529 -10.27 18.09 3.83
C ALA A 529 -8.81 18.28 3.37
N THR A 530 -8.37 17.57 2.33
CA THR A 530 -7.03 17.68 1.74
C THR A 530 -6.74 19.10 1.27
N VAL A 531 -7.71 19.76 0.63
CA VAL A 531 -7.62 21.16 0.18
C VAL A 531 -7.47 22.12 1.36
N ILE A 532 -8.29 21.98 2.41
CA ILE A 532 -8.21 22.81 3.61
C ILE A 532 -6.87 22.60 4.33
N ASN A 533 -6.43 21.35 4.50
CA ASN A 533 -5.15 21.02 5.13
C ASN A 533 -3.98 21.62 4.33
N SER A 534 -4.01 21.50 3.00
CA SER A 534 -3.01 22.10 2.09
C SER A 534 -2.98 23.62 2.17
N ALA A 535 -4.15 24.27 2.20
CA ALA A 535 -4.25 25.73 2.27
C ALA A 535 -3.83 26.29 3.65
N VAL A 536 -4.08 25.56 4.74
CA VAL A 536 -3.60 25.92 6.09
C VAL A 536 -2.09 25.75 6.20
N HIS A 537 -1.55 24.65 5.67
CA HIS A 537 -0.11 24.34 5.72
C HIS A 537 0.73 25.28 4.85
N PHE A 538 0.30 25.52 3.60
CA PHE A 538 0.97 26.42 2.65
C PHE A 538 0.30 27.81 2.59
N ASN A 539 -0.13 28.35 3.73
CA ASN A 539 -0.93 29.59 3.85
C ASN A 539 -0.44 30.75 2.97
N HIS A 540 0.86 31.05 2.96
CA HIS A 540 1.41 32.12 2.11
C HIS A 540 1.15 31.88 0.61
N LEU A 541 1.30 30.66 0.13
CA LEU A 541 1.09 30.30 -1.27
C LEU A 541 -0.40 30.36 -1.65
N PHE A 542 -1.26 29.75 -0.84
CA PHE A 542 -2.70 29.67 -1.11
C PHE A 542 -3.41 31.02 -0.93
N SER A 543 -2.90 31.91 -0.06
CA SER A 543 -3.42 33.29 0.07
C SER A 543 -3.13 34.19 -1.15
N LEU A 544 -2.14 33.84 -1.98
CA LEU A 544 -1.83 34.57 -3.23
C LEU A 544 -2.61 34.04 -4.43
N SER A 545 -2.68 32.72 -4.60
CA SER A 545 -3.20 32.10 -5.84
C SER A 545 -4.17 30.93 -5.63
N GLY A 546 -4.26 30.37 -4.43
CA GLY A 546 -5.05 29.16 -4.14
C GLY A 546 -6.55 29.27 -4.49
N TYR A 547 -7.12 30.47 -4.35
CA TYR A 547 -8.49 30.78 -4.79
C TYR A 547 -8.71 30.46 -6.27
N GLN A 548 -7.75 30.80 -7.14
CA GLN A 548 -7.84 30.56 -8.59
C GLN A 548 -7.68 29.08 -8.95
N TRP A 549 -6.95 28.33 -8.12
CA TRP A 549 -6.60 26.92 -8.37
C TRP A 549 -7.69 25.94 -7.90
N ILE A 550 -8.47 26.31 -6.87
CA ILE A 550 -9.46 25.43 -6.24
C ILE A 550 -10.89 25.79 -6.64
N LEU A 551 -11.26 27.08 -6.55
CA LEU A 551 -12.66 27.48 -6.62
C LEU A 551 -13.38 27.08 -7.93
N PRO A 552 -12.75 27.14 -9.13
CA PRO A 552 -13.41 26.71 -10.36
C PRO A 552 -13.91 25.25 -10.32
N THR A 553 -13.20 24.37 -9.60
CA THR A 553 -13.58 22.96 -9.44
C THR A 553 -14.58 22.73 -8.30
N MET A 554 -14.66 23.63 -7.32
CA MET A 554 -15.68 23.59 -6.27
C MET A 554 -17.03 24.22 -6.67
N LEU A 555 -17.13 24.79 -7.88
CA LEU A 555 -18.33 25.42 -8.43
C LEU A 555 -18.91 24.71 -9.67
N GLN A 556 -18.34 23.55 -10.03
CA GLN A 556 -18.77 22.68 -11.13
C GLN A 556 -19.56 21.50 -10.59
#